data_AF-A0AA37ABK6-F1
#
_entry.id   AF-A0AA37ABK6-F1
#
_cell.length_a   1.000
_cell.length_b   1.000
_cell.length_c   1.000
_cell.angle_alpha   90.00
_cell.angle_beta   90.00
_cell.angle_gamma   90.00
#
_symmetry.space_group_name_H-M   'P 1'
#
loop_
_entity.id
_entity.type
_entity.pdbx_description
1 polymer ?
#
loop_
_entity_poly.entity_id
_entity_poly.type
_entity_poly.pdbx_seq_one_letter_code
_entity_poly.pdbx_strand_id
1 'polypeptide(L)'
;MTTYLTVEYAPGYGISLHTARRLTDDEKQSYLPEYQDYMLVGTGSDVDLNNITWISLYEFLGKRAPDGEFAGCNNRAYIITQEQWDTLIAMNNGVAANKAEQERSAEIAELEQAKAHAEKQMVNGELPGKEEAREKAKRYNDVHNEGGYGYVPHYYYDEEYKRICARLDELKGAI
;
A
#
# COMPACT_ATOMS: atom_id res chain seq x y z
N MET A 1 15.39 -15.03 32.23
CA MET A 1 14.02 -15.08 31.68
C MET A 1 14.13 -15.26 30.18
N THR A 2 13.41 -16.21 29.59
CA THR A 2 13.49 -16.47 28.14
C THR A 2 12.71 -15.40 27.39
N THR A 3 13.35 -14.80 26.38
CA THR A 3 12.72 -13.87 25.45
C THR A 3 12.45 -14.59 24.14
N TYR A 4 11.29 -14.31 23.56
CA TYR A 4 10.81 -14.84 22.30
C TYR A 4 10.66 -13.71 21.29
N LEU A 5 10.87 -14.04 20.02
CA LEU A 5 10.37 -13.23 18.91
C LEU A 5 8.95 -13.70 18.60
N THR A 6 8.04 -12.77 18.39
CA THR A 6 6.64 -13.07 18.15
C THR A 6 6.07 -12.24 17.03
N VAL A 7 5.12 -12.82 16.30
CA VAL A 7 4.17 -12.07 15.48
C VAL A 7 2.80 -12.13 16.14
N GLU A 8 2.20 -10.97 16.32
CA GLU A 8 0.83 -10.79 16.79
C GLU A 8 -0.10 -10.60 15.60
N TYR A 9 -1.26 -11.25 15.66
CA TYR A 9 -2.44 -10.86 14.90
C TYR A 9 -3.53 -10.43 15.87
N ALA A 10 -3.88 -9.15 15.82
CA ALA A 10 -4.97 -8.59 16.58
C ALA A 10 -6.02 -8.02 15.61
N PRO A 11 -7.25 -8.56 15.56
CA PRO A 11 -8.27 -8.13 14.61
C PRO A 11 -8.56 -6.62 14.61
N GLY A 12 -8.41 -5.96 15.78
CA GLY A 12 -8.64 -4.53 15.93
C GLY A 12 -7.42 -3.64 15.71
N TYR A 13 -6.21 -4.20 15.72
CA TYR A 13 -4.95 -3.42 15.71
C TYR A 13 -4.00 -3.78 14.55
N GLY A 14 -4.22 -4.91 13.87
CA GLY A 14 -3.44 -5.33 12.72
C GLY A 14 -2.46 -6.47 13.05
N ILE A 15 -1.34 -6.47 12.34
CA ILE A 15 -0.28 -7.48 12.46
C ILE A 15 1.01 -6.76 12.84
N SER A 16 1.67 -7.23 13.88
CA SER A 16 2.86 -6.60 14.43
C SER A 16 3.88 -7.63 14.92
N LEU A 17 5.16 -7.25 14.88
CA LEU A 17 6.26 -8.05 15.42
C LEU A 17 6.69 -7.52 16.78
N HIS A 18 6.82 -8.40 17.77
CA HIS A 18 7.19 -8.04 19.14
C HIS A 18 8.24 -8.98 19.69
N THR A 19 9.10 -8.46 20.57
CA THR A 19 9.78 -9.34 21.54
C THR A 19 8.87 -9.57 22.74
N ALA A 20 8.83 -10.79 23.27
CA ALA A 20 7.92 -11.15 24.35
C ALA A 20 8.51 -12.18 25.30
N ARG A 21 7.82 -12.39 26.43
CA ARG A 21 8.16 -13.39 27.45
C ARG A 21 6.88 -14.01 28.01
N ARG A 22 7.00 -15.17 28.67
CA ARG A 22 5.91 -15.74 29.49
C ARG A 22 5.72 -14.94 30.79
N LEU A 23 4.58 -15.14 31.45
CA LEU A 23 4.34 -14.62 32.79
C LEU A 23 5.38 -15.17 33.79
N THR A 24 5.78 -14.33 34.72
CA THR A 24 6.49 -14.74 35.95
C THR A 24 5.52 -15.41 36.92
N ASP A 25 6.05 -16.16 37.91
CA ASP A 25 5.23 -16.85 38.90
C ASP A 25 4.34 -15.89 39.71
N ASP A 26 4.83 -14.68 39.99
CA ASP A 26 4.05 -13.64 40.66
C ASP A 26 2.92 -13.11 39.76
N GLU A 27 3.20 -12.87 38.47
CA GLU A 27 2.18 -12.40 37.52
C GLU A 27 1.07 -13.44 37.28
N LYS A 28 1.40 -14.74 37.28
CA LYS A 28 0.43 -15.84 37.11
C LYS A 28 -0.70 -15.80 38.14
N GLN A 29 -0.47 -15.27 39.34
CA GLN A 29 -1.48 -15.16 40.39
C GLN A 29 -2.67 -14.27 40.00
N SER A 30 -2.50 -13.41 38.99
CA SER A 30 -3.55 -12.52 38.46
C SER A 30 -4.33 -13.12 37.28
N TYR A 31 -4.00 -14.34 36.84
CA TYR A 31 -4.60 -15.00 35.68
C TYR A 31 -5.30 -16.30 36.07
N LEU A 32 -6.36 -16.64 35.33
CA LEU A 32 -6.99 -17.96 35.45
C LEU A 32 -5.99 -19.07 35.06
N PRO A 33 -6.07 -20.26 35.67
CA PRO A 33 -5.08 -21.33 35.47
C PRO A 33 -4.78 -21.67 34.01
N GLU A 34 -5.79 -21.68 33.14
CA GLU A 34 -5.66 -21.97 31.71
C GLU A 34 -4.85 -20.92 30.92
N TYR A 35 -4.70 -19.70 31.46
CA TYR A 35 -3.95 -18.61 30.84
C TYR A 35 -2.53 -18.45 31.39
N GLN A 36 -2.21 -19.05 32.54
CA GLN A 36 -0.95 -18.82 33.25
C GLN A 36 0.29 -19.20 32.44
N ASP A 37 0.22 -20.28 31.66
CA ASP A 37 1.32 -20.74 30.79
C ASP A 37 1.10 -20.37 29.31
N TYR A 38 -0.03 -19.73 28.99
CA TYR A 38 -0.43 -19.37 27.63
C TYR A 38 -0.21 -17.89 27.32
N MET A 39 -0.35 -17.01 28.31
CA MET A 39 -0.19 -15.56 28.09
C MET A 39 1.26 -15.17 27.82
N LEU A 40 1.40 -14.15 26.98
CA LEU A 40 2.65 -13.48 26.66
C LEU A 40 2.60 -12.02 27.09
N VAL A 41 3.75 -11.50 27.48
CA VAL A 41 3.97 -10.11 27.85
C VAL A 41 5.02 -9.54 26.90
N GLY A 42 4.69 -8.44 26.21
CA GLY A 42 5.62 -7.74 25.33
C GLY A 42 6.78 -7.12 26.12
N THR A 43 7.99 -7.22 25.58
CA THR A 43 9.24 -6.76 26.24
C THR A 43 10.05 -5.77 25.42
N GLY A 44 9.61 -5.44 24.21
CA GLY A 44 10.37 -4.62 23.28
C GLY A 44 9.54 -4.21 22.07
N SER A 45 10.21 -3.58 21.12
CA SER A 45 9.61 -2.78 20.06
C SER A 45 8.70 -3.55 19.12
N ASP A 46 7.64 -2.83 18.73
CA ASP A 46 6.64 -3.15 17.74
C ASP A 46 7.16 -2.80 16.33
N VAL A 47 7.01 -3.71 15.38
CA VAL A 47 7.13 -3.42 13.94
C VAL A 47 5.82 -3.79 13.27
N ASP A 48 5.08 -2.78 12.83
CA ASP A 48 3.82 -2.96 12.12
C ASP A 48 4.03 -3.55 10.72
N LEU A 49 3.35 -4.64 10.43
CA LEU A 49 3.34 -5.31 9.12
C LEU A 49 2.12 -4.89 8.30
N ASN A 50 2.02 -3.58 8.02
CA ASN A 50 0.87 -2.93 7.39
C ASN A 50 0.49 -3.44 5.98
N ASN A 51 1.40 -4.12 5.29
CA ASN A 51 1.17 -4.63 3.94
C ASN A 51 0.92 -6.14 3.90
N ILE A 52 0.87 -6.80 5.06
CA ILE A 52 0.58 -8.23 5.17
C ILE A 52 -0.86 -8.41 5.60
N THR A 53 -1.55 -9.36 4.97
CA THR A 53 -2.92 -9.74 5.35
C THR A 53 -2.89 -10.92 6.33
N TRP A 54 -3.98 -11.08 7.10
CA TRP A 54 -4.18 -12.26 7.93
C TRP A 54 -4.04 -13.57 7.14
N ILE A 55 -4.57 -13.63 5.92
CA ILE A 55 -4.51 -14.84 5.07
C ILE A 55 -3.04 -15.17 4.75
N SER A 56 -2.27 -14.18 4.29
CA SER A 56 -0.85 -14.34 3.97
C SER A 56 -0.04 -14.78 5.19
N LEU A 57 -0.29 -14.17 6.36
CA LEU A 57 0.35 -14.54 7.60
C LEU A 57 -0.02 -15.97 8.03
N TYR A 58 -1.30 -16.35 7.94
CA TYR A 58 -1.79 -17.66 8.38
C TYR A 58 -1.23 -18.80 7.50
N GLU A 59 -1.13 -18.58 6.19
CA GLU A 59 -0.44 -19.50 5.27
C GLU A 59 1.06 -19.58 5.59
N PHE A 60 1.73 -18.44 5.80
CA PHE A 60 3.15 -18.38 6.17
C PHE A 60 3.46 -19.15 7.46
N LEU A 61 2.58 -19.04 8.46
CA LEU A 61 2.68 -19.76 9.73
C LEU A 61 2.30 -21.25 9.61
N GLY A 62 1.95 -21.75 8.42
CA GLY A 62 1.58 -23.14 8.21
C GLY A 62 0.24 -23.50 8.87
N LYS A 63 -0.68 -22.54 8.99
CA LYS A 63 -2.03 -22.71 9.53
C LYS A 63 -2.09 -23.20 10.98
N ARG A 64 -0.98 -23.08 11.71
CA ARG A 64 -0.87 -23.58 13.08
C ARG A 64 -1.70 -22.75 14.07
N ALA A 65 -1.98 -23.37 15.22
CA ALA A 65 -2.58 -22.67 16.36
C ALA A 65 -1.59 -21.65 16.96
N PRO A 66 -2.09 -20.56 17.57
CA PRO A 66 -1.26 -19.60 18.30
C PRO A 66 -0.57 -20.25 19.51
N ASP A 67 0.65 -19.80 19.81
CA ASP A 67 1.43 -20.26 20.97
C ASP A 67 1.04 -19.53 22.26
N GLY A 68 0.27 -18.46 22.12
CA GLY A 68 -0.18 -17.61 23.22
C GLY A 68 -1.07 -16.48 22.75
N GLU A 69 -1.43 -15.64 23.71
CA GLU A 69 -2.10 -14.37 23.47
C GLU A 69 -1.40 -13.25 24.24
N PHE A 70 -1.40 -12.05 23.66
CA PHE A 70 -1.15 -10.83 24.42
C PHE A 70 -2.41 -10.37 25.14
N ALA A 71 -2.26 -9.55 26.19
CA ALA A 71 -3.41 -9.01 26.90
C ALA A 71 -4.30 -8.18 25.96
N GLY A 72 -5.52 -8.64 25.74
CA GLY A 72 -6.46 -8.05 24.79
C GLY A 72 -7.49 -9.07 24.33
N CYS A 73 -8.49 -8.63 23.57
CA CYS A 73 -9.49 -9.54 23.03
C CYS A 73 -8.99 -10.18 21.72
N ASN A 74 -8.62 -11.47 21.77
CA ASN A 74 -8.24 -12.29 20.61
C ASN A 74 -6.96 -11.79 19.91
N ASN A 75 -5.99 -11.34 20.70
CA ASN A 75 -4.66 -10.91 20.27
C ASN A 75 -3.74 -12.12 20.15
N ARG A 76 -3.85 -12.85 19.04
CA ARG A 76 -3.17 -14.13 18.83
C ARG A 76 -1.68 -13.91 18.61
N ALA A 77 -0.86 -14.60 19.39
CA ALA A 77 0.60 -14.49 19.30
C ALA A 77 1.24 -15.81 18.88
N TYR A 78 2.20 -15.70 17.99
CA TYR A 78 2.96 -16.81 17.42
C TYR A 78 4.43 -16.59 17.70
N ILE A 79 5.07 -17.51 18.40
CA ILE A 79 6.52 -17.52 18.60
C ILE A 79 7.18 -17.91 17.28
N ILE A 80 8.11 -17.08 16.79
CA ILE A 80 8.76 -17.26 15.50
C ILE A 80 10.28 -17.26 15.65
N THR A 81 10.97 -17.79 14.63
CA THR A 81 12.43 -17.72 14.53
C THR A 81 12.89 -16.36 14.00
N GLN A 82 14.19 -16.06 14.15
CA GLN A 82 14.78 -14.86 13.53
C GLN A 82 14.63 -14.88 12.00
N GLU A 83 14.80 -16.04 11.37
CA GLU A 83 14.60 -16.19 9.92
C GLU A 83 13.17 -15.84 9.51
N GLN A 84 12.17 -16.30 10.27
CA GLN A 84 10.77 -15.97 10.03
C GLN A 84 10.49 -14.49 10.25
N TRP A 85 11.07 -13.88 11.29
CA TRP A 85 11.00 -12.45 11.56
C TRP A 85 11.51 -11.63 10.37
N ASP A 86 12.72 -11.95 9.90
CA ASP A 86 13.35 -11.26 8.77
C ASP A 86 12.54 -11.47 7.48
N THR A 87 11.99 -12.67 7.28
CA THR A 87 11.13 -12.98 6.13
C THR A 87 9.85 -12.16 6.15
N LEU A 88 9.20 -12.00 7.30
CA LEU A 88 8.00 -11.18 7.45
C LEU A 88 8.28 -9.70 7.16
N ILE A 89 9.43 -9.17 7.62
CA ILE A 89 9.88 -7.83 7.26
C ILE A 89 10.08 -7.71 5.74
N ALA A 90 10.77 -8.67 5.13
CA ALA A 90 11.01 -8.67 3.68
C ALA A 90 9.71 -8.76 2.88
N MET A 91 8.75 -9.60 3.31
CA MET A 91 7.43 -9.71 2.69
C MET A 91 6.67 -8.38 2.77
N ASN A 92 6.63 -7.75 3.95
CA ASN A 92 5.96 -6.47 4.16
C ASN A 92 6.54 -5.37 3.24
N ASN A 93 7.87 -5.29 3.15
CA ASN A 93 8.55 -4.32 2.31
C ASN A 93 8.41 -4.63 0.82
N GLY A 94 8.44 -5.91 0.44
CA GLY A 94 8.28 -6.35 -0.95
C GLY A 94 6.90 -6.04 -1.50
N VAL A 95 5.84 -6.19 -0.71
CA VAL A 95 4.48 -5.79 -1.13
C VAL A 95 4.40 -4.29 -1.36
N ALA A 96 5.00 -3.47 -0.48
CA ALA A 96 5.05 -2.03 -0.65
C ALA A 96 5.80 -1.61 -1.92
N ALA A 97 6.97 -2.22 -2.16
CA ALA A 97 7.78 -1.96 -3.35
C ALA A 97 7.05 -2.35 -4.65
N ASN A 98 6.43 -3.54 -4.67
CA ASN A 98 5.66 -4.00 -5.82
C ASN A 98 4.45 -3.10 -6.11
N LYS A 99 3.76 -2.63 -5.07
CA LYS A 99 2.64 -1.71 -5.23
C LYS A 99 3.11 -0.36 -5.81
N ALA A 100 4.20 0.19 -5.28
CA ALA A 100 4.77 1.43 -5.79
C ALA A 100 5.25 1.28 -7.26
N GLU A 101 5.83 0.14 -7.61
CA GLU A 101 6.22 -0.19 -8.99
C GLU A 101 5.01 -0.27 -9.94
N GLN A 102 3.93 -0.92 -9.49
CA GLN A 102 2.68 -1.03 -10.26
C GLN A 102 2.03 0.33 -10.46
N GLU A 103 1.94 1.15 -9.41
CA GLU A 103 1.41 2.52 -9.48
C GLU A 103 2.25 3.38 -10.43
N ARG A 104 3.59 3.31 -10.33
CA ARG A 104 4.51 4.01 -11.23
C ARG A 104 4.33 3.58 -12.68
N SER A 105 4.26 2.27 -12.92
CA SER A 105 4.08 1.70 -14.27
C SER A 105 2.73 2.08 -14.88
N ALA A 106 1.67 2.09 -14.08
CA ALA A 106 0.34 2.52 -14.50
C ALA A 106 0.33 4.02 -14.86
N GLU A 107 0.94 4.87 -14.02
CA GLU A 107 1.04 6.31 -14.28
C GLU A 107 1.83 6.59 -15.57
N ILE A 108 2.96 5.90 -15.80
CA ILE A 108 3.72 6.00 -17.05
C ILE A 108 2.86 5.64 -18.25
N ALA A 109 2.13 4.53 -18.19
CA ALA A 109 1.29 4.08 -19.30
C ALA A 109 0.17 5.09 -19.64
N GLU A 110 -0.48 5.66 -18.62
CA GLU A 110 -1.50 6.70 -18.79
C GLU A 110 -0.92 7.97 -19.41
N LEU A 111 0.24 8.43 -18.92
CA LEU A 111 0.90 9.62 -19.44
C LEU A 111 1.44 9.42 -20.86
N GLU A 112 1.95 8.24 -21.20
CA GLU A 112 2.36 7.91 -22.57
C GLU A 112 1.18 7.96 -23.55
N GLN A 113 0.03 7.43 -23.15
CA GLN A 113 -1.20 7.56 -23.95
C GLN A 113 -1.61 9.02 -24.09
N ALA A 114 -1.62 9.80 -23.01
CA ALA A 114 -1.96 11.22 -23.04
C ALA A 114 -1.02 12.01 -23.95
N LYS A 115 0.29 11.76 -23.86
CA LYS A 115 1.32 12.33 -24.73
C LYS A 115 1.06 12.01 -26.20
N ALA A 116 0.81 10.75 -26.53
CA ALA A 116 0.50 10.33 -27.90
C ALA A 116 -0.79 10.96 -28.44
N HIS A 117 -1.80 11.15 -27.59
CA HIS A 117 -3.03 11.86 -27.97
C HIS A 117 -2.80 13.34 -28.21
N ALA A 118 -1.99 14.00 -27.36
CA ALA A 118 -1.61 15.39 -27.54
C ALA A 118 -0.82 15.59 -28.83
N GLU A 119 0.17 14.73 -29.12
CA GLU A 119 0.96 14.78 -30.36
C GLU A 119 0.10 14.63 -31.62
N LYS A 120 -0.97 13.82 -31.58
CA LYS A 120 -1.93 13.71 -32.69
C LYS A 120 -2.76 14.98 -32.91
N GLN A 121 -2.91 15.84 -31.90
CA GLN A 121 -3.64 17.10 -32.00
C GLN A 121 -2.75 18.28 -32.42
N MET A 122 -1.44 18.10 -32.44
CA MET A 122 -0.50 19.15 -32.83
C MET A 122 -0.71 19.57 -34.28
N VAL A 123 -0.65 20.88 -34.52
CA VAL A 123 -0.63 21.47 -35.85
C VAL A 123 0.69 22.18 -36.01
N ASN A 124 1.47 21.80 -37.02
CA ASN A 124 2.85 22.29 -37.24
C ASN A 124 3.78 22.08 -36.02
N GLY A 125 3.54 21.03 -35.24
CA GLY A 125 4.33 20.72 -34.04
C GLY A 125 3.95 21.51 -32.79
N GLU A 126 2.87 22.29 -32.85
CA GLU A 126 2.41 23.12 -31.74
C GLU A 126 1.00 22.73 -31.28
N LEU A 127 0.77 22.82 -29.98
CA LEU A 127 -0.55 22.75 -29.37
C LEU A 127 -1.10 24.15 -29.11
N PRO A 128 -2.43 24.31 -29.08
CA PRO A 128 -3.03 25.59 -28.70
C PRO A 128 -2.66 26.00 -27.27
N GLY A 129 -2.82 27.30 -26.99
CA GLY A 129 -2.83 27.78 -25.61
C GLY A 129 -4.06 27.29 -24.85
N LYS A 130 -4.02 27.36 -23.52
CA LYS A 130 -5.09 26.86 -22.64
C LYS A 130 -6.48 27.43 -22.96
N GLU A 131 -6.58 28.74 -23.20
CA GLU A 131 -7.87 29.37 -23.51
C GLU A 131 -8.39 28.96 -24.88
N GLU A 132 -7.52 28.83 -25.89
CA GLU A 132 -7.91 28.35 -27.22
C GLU A 132 -8.38 26.88 -27.18
N ALA A 133 -7.73 26.03 -26.37
CA ALA A 133 -8.17 24.65 -26.15
C ALA A 133 -9.57 24.58 -25.50
N ARG A 134 -9.84 25.46 -24.53
CA ARG A 134 -11.16 25.59 -23.90
C ARG A 134 -12.22 26.06 -24.88
N GLU A 135 -11.88 27.04 -25.72
CA GLU A 135 -12.78 27.52 -26.77
C GLU A 135 -13.09 26.43 -27.80
N LYS A 136 -12.09 25.62 -28.19
CA LYS A 136 -12.30 24.45 -29.07
C LYS A 136 -13.22 23.42 -28.43
N ALA A 137 -13.03 23.09 -27.16
CA ALA A 137 -13.90 22.18 -26.41
C ALA A 137 -15.34 22.70 -26.35
N LYS A 138 -15.51 23.99 -25.99
CA LYS A 138 -16.82 24.64 -25.96
C LYS A 138 -17.48 24.62 -27.33
N ARG A 139 -16.74 24.97 -28.39
CA ARG A 139 -17.25 24.97 -29.76
C ARG A 139 -17.70 23.58 -30.20
N TYR A 140 -16.94 22.54 -29.86
CA TYR A 140 -17.34 21.17 -30.12
C TYR A 140 -18.66 20.84 -29.40
N ASN A 141 -18.75 21.17 -28.11
CA ASN A 141 -19.95 20.93 -27.32
C ASN A 141 -21.17 21.67 -27.89
N ASP A 142 -21.01 22.93 -28.26
CA ASP A 142 -22.06 23.76 -28.84
C ASP A 142 -22.55 23.18 -30.18
N VAL A 143 -21.64 22.66 -31.02
CA VAL A 143 -21.95 22.15 -32.36
C VAL A 143 -22.50 20.71 -32.34
N HIS A 144 -21.90 19.83 -31.54
CA HIS A 144 -22.18 18.40 -31.59
C HIS A 144 -23.12 17.93 -30.48
N ASN A 145 -23.21 18.68 -29.38
CA ASN A 145 -24.06 18.33 -28.24
C ASN A 145 -25.13 19.39 -27.96
N GLU A 146 -25.26 20.40 -28.82
CA GLU A 146 -26.17 21.55 -28.64
C GLU A 146 -25.95 22.28 -27.30
N GLY A 147 -24.73 22.20 -26.76
CA GLY A 147 -24.40 22.72 -25.43
C GLY A 147 -24.87 21.85 -24.24
N GLY A 148 -25.44 20.67 -24.51
CA GLY A 148 -25.92 19.69 -23.54
C GLY A 148 -24.85 18.73 -23.00
N TYR A 149 -25.29 17.57 -22.52
CA TYR A 149 -24.47 16.60 -21.76
C TYR A 149 -23.81 15.50 -22.64
N GLY A 150 -23.50 15.81 -23.89
CA GLY A 150 -22.84 14.85 -24.79
C GLY A 150 -21.34 14.74 -24.54
N TYR A 151 -20.69 13.79 -25.21
CA TYR A 151 -19.24 13.63 -25.14
C TYR A 151 -18.54 14.86 -25.73
N VAL A 152 -17.55 15.39 -25.01
CA VAL A 152 -16.65 16.43 -25.50
C VAL A 152 -15.23 15.87 -25.48
N PRO A 153 -14.52 15.80 -26.62
CA PRO A 153 -13.15 15.33 -26.63
C PRO A 153 -12.25 16.26 -25.83
N HIS A 154 -11.23 15.68 -25.19
CA HIS A 154 -10.21 16.47 -24.50
C HIS A 154 -9.31 17.14 -25.53
N TYR A 155 -9.18 18.47 -25.44
CA TYR A 155 -8.27 19.26 -26.26
C TYR A 155 -7.03 19.61 -25.43
N TYR A 156 -5.89 19.03 -25.80
CA TYR A 156 -4.62 19.27 -25.10
C TYR A 156 -4.08 20.68 -25.41
N TYR A 157 -3.39 21.25 -24.44
CA TYR A 157 -2.70 22.55 -24.57
C TYR A 157 -1.22 22.44 -24.20
N ASP A 158 -0.44 23.45 -24.60
CA ASP A 158 1.03 23.40 -24.53
C ASP A 158 1.59 23.15 -23.11
N GLU A 159 1.08 23.85 -22.09
CA GLU A 159 1.51 23.72 -20.70
C GLU A 159 1.13 22.37 -20.09
N GLU A 160 0.00 21.79 -20.51
CA GLU A 160 -0.38 20.42 -20.12
C GLU A 160 0.58 19.40 -20.72
N TYR A 161 0.88 19.52 -22.01
CA TYR A 161 1.84 18.65 -22.68
C TYR A 161 3.24 18.73 -22.05
N LYS A 162 3.72 19.93 -21.75
CA LYS A 162 5.01 20.13 -21.04
C LYS A 162 5.03 19.44 -19.68
N ARG A 163 3.92 19.51 -18.92
CA ARG A 163 3.79 18.82 -17.62
C ARG A 163 3.77 17.30 -17.77
N ILE A 164 3.06 16.78 -18.77
CA ILE A 164 3.06 15.34 -19.09
C ILE A 164 4.47 14.86 -19.39
N CYS A 165 5.21 15.56 -20.26
CA CYS A 165 6.58 15.22 -20.60
C CYS A 165 7.51 15.28 -19.38
N ALA A 166 7.46 16.37 -18.61
CA ALA A 166 8.30 16.52 -17.42
C ALA A 166 8.04 15.41 -16.39
N ARG A 167 6.77 15.02 -16.19
CA ARG A 167 6.40 13.94 -15.27
C ARG A 167 6.86 12.57 -15.79
N LEU A 168 6.77 12.32 -17.09
CA LEU A 168 7.31 11.10 -17.70
C LEU A 168 8.84 11.00 -17.52
N ASP A 169 9.55 12.11 -17.71
CA ASP A 169 11.00 12.16 -17.53
C ASP A 169 11.38 11.91 -16.06
N GLU A 170 10.64 12.47 -15.11
CA GLU A 170 10.81 12.21 -13.68
C GLU A 170 10.59 10.72 -13.35
N LEU A 171 9.49 10.13 -13.80
CA LEU A 171 9.11 8.75 -13.50
C LEU A 171 10.05 7.73 -14.14
N LYS A 172 10.59 8.02 -15.33
CA LYS A 172 11.54 7.16 -16.04
C LYS A 172 12.98 7.35 -15.60
N GLY A 173 13.33 8.55 -15.12
CA GLY A 173 14.65 8.89 -14.60
C GLY A 173 14.92 8.44 -13.16
N ALA A 174 13.89 8.01 -12.42
CA ALA A 174 13.99 7.54 -11.04
C ALA A 174 14.54 6.10 -10.89
N ILE A 175 15.21 5.55 -11.91
CA ILE A 175 15.78 4.19 -11.95
C ILE A 175 17.25 4.20 -11.51
#